data_AF-S7U5V7-F1
#
_entry.id   AF-S7U5V7-F1
#
_cell.length_a   1.000
_cell.length_b   1.000
_cell.length_c   1.000
_cell.angle_alpha   90.00
_cell.angle_beta   90.00
_cell.angle_gamma   90.00
#
_symmetry.space_group_name_H-M   'P 1'
#
loop_
_entity.id
_entity.type
_entity.pdbx_description
1 polymer ?
#
loop_
_entity_poly.entity_id
_entity_poly.type
_entity_poly.pdbx_seq_one_letter_code
_entity_poly.pdbx_strand_id
1 'polypeptide(L)'
;MDKKYVCPCGLVCSDCLFRKPEIYETARRLRDEIRNSQLDVFLSMIAGSDAWKAIAAHLGANEAEFGRHFAPFRNLPGFMDMLDALIKLQCTATCRESGGCSMGGTTHQCEAVQCVAAKGYEGCWECADSSGCAKLLFVRKSYGESIENTFKVLRENGADALKPYGDRYYAWQRKMNG
;
A
#
# COMPACT_ATOMS: atom_id res chain seq x y z
N MET A 1 1.89 -3.97 21.50
CA MET A 1 1.44 -4.51 20.20
C MET A 1 1.99 -5.92 20.04
N ASP A 2 1.28 -6.84 19.37
CA ASP A 2 1.82 -8.18 19.09
C ASP A 2 3.13 -8.07 18.29
N LYS A 3 4.18 -8.73 18.79
CA LYS A 3 5.55 -8.72 18.27
C LYS A 3 5.66 -9.09 16.79
N LYS A 4 4.73 -9.88 16.23
CA LYS A 4 4.72 -10.19 14.79
C LYS A 4 4.61 -8.93 13.91
N TYR A 5 3.98 -7.87 14.41
CA TYR A 5 3.85 -6.60 13.69
C TYR A 5 5.10 -5.72 13.76
N VAL A 6 6.03 -6.02 14.67
CA VAL A 6 7.28 -5.27 14.80
C VAL A 6 8.35 -5.92 13.93
N CYS A 7 8.68 -5.24 12.83
CA CYS A 7 9.71 -5.66 11.90
C CYS A 7 11.09 -5.63 12.57
N PRO A 8 12.03 -6.50 12.17
CA PRO A 8 13.42 -6.44 12.65
C PRO A 8 14.10 -5.08 12.43
N CYS A 9 13.69 -4.30 11.43
CA CYS A 9 14.21 -2.95 11.19
C CYS A 9 13.54 -1.84 12.02
N GLY A 10 12.61 -2.17 12.92
CA GLY A 10 11.85 -1.21 13.73
C GLY A 10 10.60 -0.64 13.04
N LEU A 11 10.31 -1.06 11.81
CA LEU A 11 9.05 -0.73 11.17
C LEU A 11 7.87 -1.49 11.79
N VAL A 12 6.68 -0.91 11.66
CA VAL A 12 5.43 -1.44 12.21
C VAL A 12 4.51 -1.84 11.07
N CYS A 13 4.31 -3.14 10.86
CA CYS A 13 3.50 -3.67 9.76
C CYS A 13 2.03 -3.26 9.83
N SER A 14 1.47 -3.01 11.02
CA SER A 14 0.07 -2.58 11.15
C SER A 14 -0.19 -1.17 10.62
N ASP A 15 0.84 -0.33 10.56
CA ASP A 15 0.73 1.05 10.03
C ASP A 15 1.12 1.15 8.55
N CYS A 16 1.71 0.08 7.99
CA CYS A 16 2.14 0.03 6.60
C CYS A 16 0.93 0.10 5.65
N LEU A 17 0.97 1.02 4.67
CA LEU A 17 -0.10 1.17 3.67
C LEU A 17 -0.35 -0.14 2.91
N PHE A 18 0.69 -0.94 2.71
CA PHE A 18 0.61 -2.21 1.98
C PHE A 18 -0.10 -3.32 2.74
N ARG A 19 -0.38 -3.13 4.04
CA ARG A 19 -1.07 -4.11 4.88
C ARG A 19 -2.42 -3.59 5.42
N LYS A 20 -2.94 -2.48 4.89
CA LYS A 20 -4.26 -1.95 5.24
C LYS A 20 -5.34 -2.69 4.42
N PRO A 21 -6.02 -3.71 4.99
CA PRO A 21 -6.95 -4.53 4.23
C PRO A 21 -8.06 -3.71 3.59
N GLU A 22 -8.47 -2.61 4.22
CA GLU A 22 -9.57 -1.76 3.76
C GLU A 22 -9.32 -1.19 2.36
N ILE A 23 -8.09 -0.82 2.03
CA ILE A 23 -7.71 -0.29 0.70
C ILE A 23 -7.87 -1.40 -0.35
N TYR A 24 -7.30 -2.57 -0.08
CA TYR A 24 -7.20 -3.65 -1.06
C TYR A 24 -8.49 -4.46 -1.21
N GLU A 25 -9.25 -4.63 -0.13
CA GLU A 25 -10.58 -5.23 -0.17
C GLU A 25 -11.57 -4.33 -0.93
N THR A 26 -11.49 -3.01 -0.73
CA THR A 26 -12.28 -2.07 -1.51
C THR A 26 -11.93 -2.14 -3.00
N ALA A 27 -10.63 -2.18 -3.34
CA ALA A 27 -10.19 -2.33 -4.73
C ALA A 27 -10.68 -3.64 -5.37
N ARG A 28 -10.57 -4.77 -4.65
CA ARG A 28 -11.11 -6.07 -5.10
C ARG A 28 -12.61 -6.00 -5.33
N ARG A 29 -13.36 -5.51 -4.34
CA ARG A 29 -14.83 -5.42 -4.43
C ARG A 29 -15.24 -4.56 -5.63
N LEU A 30 -14.65 -3.38 -5.80
CA LEU A 30 -14.96 -2.51 -6.94
C LEU A 30 -14.67 -3.19 -8.28
N ARG A 31 -13.50 -3.80 -8.42
CA ARG A 31 -13.11 -4.54 -9.63
C ARG A 31 -14.09 -5.67 -9.94
N ASP A 32 -14.45 -6.45 -8.92
CA ASP A 32 -15.30 -7.62 -9.08
C ASP A 32 -16.73 -7.21 -9.44
N GLU A 33 -17.29 -6.19 -8.77
CA GLU A 33 -18.61 -5.64 -9.12
C GLU A 33 -18.66 -5.10 -10.56
N ILE A 34 -17.63 -4.36 -11.00
CA ILE A 34 -17.55 -3.86 -12.38
C ILE A 34 -17.52 -5.01 -13.39
N ARG A 35 -16.66 -6.03 -13.17
CA ARG A 35 -16.53 -7.18 -14.08
C ARG A 35 -17.78 -8.05 -14.10
N ASN A 36 -18.33 -8.38 -12.93
CA ASN A 36 -19.47 -9.28 -12.81
C ASN A 36 -20.74 -8.69 -13.42
N SER A 37 -20.90 -7.36 -13.33
CA SER A 37 -21.99 -6.64 -14.01
C SER A 37 -21.72 -6.37 -15.50
N GLN A 38 -20.53 -6.70 -16.01
CA GLN A 38 -20.05 -6.37 -17.36
C GLN A 38 -20.10 -4.86 -17.66
N LEU A 39 -20.04 -4.03 -16.63
CA LEU A 39 -20.07 -2.58 -16.76
C LEU A 39 -18.84 -2.07 -17.52
N ASP A 40 -17.70 -2.72 -17.34
CA ASP A 40 -16.47 -2.46 -18.10
C ASP A 40 -16.66 -2.67 -19.61
N VAL A 41 -17.30 -3.76 -20.00
CA VAL A 41 -17.62 -4.06 -21.41
C VAL A 41 -18.58 -3.01 -21.97
N PHE A 42 -19.67 -2.74 -21.26
CA PHE A 42 -20.71 -1.81 -21.69
C PHE A 42 -20.17 -0.39 -21.91
N LEU A 43 -19.43 0.14 -20.92
CA LEU A 43 -18.89 1.49 -20.99
C LEU A 43 -17.78 1.64 -22.03
N SER A 44 -16.94 0.62 -22.20
CA SER A 44 -15.93 0.60 -23.25
C SER A 44 -16.57 0.61 -24.64
N MET A 45 -17.62 -0.19 -24.84
CA MET A 45 -18.37 -0.24 -26.10
C MET A 45 -19.04 1.11 -26.40
N ILE A 46 -19.75 1.72 -25.44
CA ILE A 46 -20.39 3.02 -25.63
C ILE A 46 -19.38 4.09 -26.00
N ALA A 47 -18.25 4.13 -25.30
CA ALA A 47 -17.21 5.14 -25.53
C ALA A 47 -16.45 4.94 -26.85
N GLY A 48 -16.28 3.69 -27.30
CA GLY A 48 -15.54 3.34 -28.52
C GLY A 48 -16.35 3.41 -29.81
N SER A 49 -17.65 3.13 -29.75
CA SER A 49 -18.56 3.14 -30.92
C SER A 49 -19.30 4.47 -31.11
N ASP A 50 -19.08 5.44 -30.22
CA ASP A 50 -19.88 6.65 -30.10
C ASP A 50 -21.40 6.41 -29.99
N ALA A 51 -21.82 5.23 -29.49
CA ALA A 51 -23.24 4.91 -29.29
C ALA A 51 -23.96 5.91 -28.36
N TRP A 52 -23.21 6.65 -27.54
CA TRP A 52 -23.72 7.77 -26.74
C TRP A 52 -24.36 8.87 -27.60
N LYS A 53 -24.01 9.02 -28.89
CA LYS A 53 -24.65 10.00 -29.80
C LYS A 53 -26.13 9.69 -30.00
N ALA A 54 -26.47 8.41 -30.18
CA ALA A 54 -27.87 8.00 -30.30
C ALA A 54 -28.65 8.27 -29.01
N ILE A 55 -28.01 8.07 -27.85
CA ILE A 55 -28.60 8.39 -26.56
C ILE A 55 -28.79 9.91 -26.43
N ALA A 56 -27.78 10.72 -26.79
CA ALA A 56 -27.87 12.18 -26.76
C ALA A 56 -29.02 12.68 -27.65
N ALA A 57 -29.12 12.18 -28.88
CA ALA A 57 -30.19 12.52 -29.81
C ALA A 57 -31.57 12.13 -29.25
N HIS A 58 -31.70 10.93 -28.68
CA HIS A 58 -32.95 10.48 -28.03
C HIS A 58 -33.36 11.38 -26.86
N LEU A 59 -32.39 11.84 -26.08
CA LEU A 59 -32.63 12.71 -24.92
C LEU A 59 -32.74 14.21 -25.29
N GLY A 60 -32.58 14.57 -26.57
CA GLY A 60 -32.52 15.97 -27.01
C GLY A 60 -31.33 16.73 -26.41
N ALA A 61 -30.28 16.02 -25.99
CA ALA A 61 -29.09 16.60 -25.37
C ALA A 61 -28.07 17.05 -26.42
N ASN A 62 -27.23 18.01 -26.06
CA ASN A 62 -26.09 18.38 -26.89
C ASN A 62 -25.08 17.23 -26.93
N GLU A 63 -24.79 16.72 -28.13
CA GLU A 63 -23.87 15.59 -28.33
C GLU A 63 -22.47 15.85 -27.75
N ALA A 64 -21.88 17.02 -28.04
CA ALA A 64 -20.53 17.33 -27.57
C ALA A 64 -20.47 17.38 -26.05
N GLU A 65 -21.48 17.94 -25.39
CA GLU A 65 -21.54 17.99 -23.93
C GLU A 65 -21.78 16.62 -23.33
N PHE A 66 -22.72 15.85 -23.89
CA PHE A 66 -23.09 14.52 -23.41
C PHE A 66 -21.93 13.53 -23.56
N GLY A 67 -21.22 13.57 -24.69
CA GLY A 67 -20.06 12.72 -24.97
C GLY A 67 -18.91 12.89 -23.97
N ARG A 68 -18.75 14.07 -23.34
CA ARG A 68 -17.72 14.30 -22.31
C ARG A 68 -17.87 13.37 -21.10
N HIS A 69 -19.09 12.93 -20.79
CA HIS A 69 -19.32 11.97 -19.71
C HIS A 69 -18.81 10.56 -20.05
N PHE A 70 -18.74 10.22 -21.34
CA PHE A 70 -18.36 8.88 -21.80
C PHE A 70 -16.90 8.78 -22.26
N ALA A 71 -16.31 9.89 -22.70
CA ALA A 71 -14.93 9.93 -23.19
C ALA A 71 -13.89 9.30 -22.24
N PRO A 72 -13.95 9.48 -20.90
CA PRO A 72 -12.99 8.85 -19.99
C PRO A 72 -13.00 7.32 -20.01
N PHE A 73 -14.14 6.70 -20.34
CA PHE A 73 -14.27 5.24 -20.35
C PHE A 73 -13.51 4.57 -21.50
N ARG A 74 -12.94 5.34 -22.43
CA ARG A 74 -11.94 4.80 -23.38
C ARG A 74 -10.70 4.26 -22.66
N ASN A 75 -10.42 4.75 -21.45
CA ASN A 75 -9.32 4.30 -20.60
C ASN A 75 -9.73 3.20 -19.60
N LEU A 76 -10.95 2.69 -19.69
CA LEU A 76 -11.48 1.73 -18.72
C LEU A 76 -10.67 0.43 -18.64
N PRO A 77 -10.15 -0.16 -19.74
CA PRO A 77 -9.22 -1.29 -19.64
C PRO A 77 -8.00 -0.98 -18.76
N GLY A 78 -7.38 0.18 -18.95
CA GLY A 78 -6.24 0.62 -18.14
C GLY A 78 -6.60 0.87 -16.67
N PHE A 79 -7.80 1.35 -16.39
CA PHE A 79 -8.31 1.45 -15.01
C PHE A 79 -8.47 0.07 -14.35
N MET A 80 -8.99 -0.91 -15.09
CA MET A 80 -9.10 -2.29 -14.61
C MET A 80 -7.73 -2.92 -14.34
N ASP A 81 -6.76 -2.69 -15.21
CA ASP A 81 -5.37 -3.12 -15.00
C ASP A 81 -4.75 -2.46 -13.76
N MET A 82 -5.03 -1.18 -13.53
CA MET A 82 -4.59 -0.47 -12.34
C MET A 82 -5.20 -1.06 -11.05
N LEU A 83 -6.48 -1.43 -11.06
CA LEU A 83 -7.10 -2.11 -9.92
C LEU A 83 -6.43 -3.46 -9.65
N ASP A 84 -6.16 -4.26 -10.70
CA ASP A 84 -5.44 -5.53 -10.54
C ASP A 84 -4.02 -5.34 -10.02
N ALA A 85 -3.29 -4.33 -10.52
CA ALA A 85 -1.96 -3.98 -10.04
C ALA A 85 -1.99 -3.54 -8.57
N LEU A 86 -2.95 -2.69 -8.19
CA LEU A 86 -3.13 -2.26 -6.80
C LEU A 86 -3.39 -3.47 -5.90
N ILE A 87 -4.28 -4.39 -6.29
CA ILE A 87 -4.59 -5.58 -5.50
C ILE A 87 -3.35 -6.46 -5.30
N LYS A 88 -2.52 -6.62 -6.33
CA LYS A 88 -1.25 -7.37 -6.26
C LYS A 88 -0.22 -6.75 -5.32
N LEU A 89 -0.30 -5.44 -5.05
CA LEU A 89 0.63 -4.78 -4.11
C LEU A 89 0.38 -5.15 -2.65
N GLN A 90 -0.78 -5.74 -2.30
CA GLN A 90 -1.12 -6.05 -0.92
C GLN A 90 -0.12 -7.05 -0.30
N CYS A 91 0.38 -6.69 0.88
CA CYS A 91 1.06 -7.61 1.79
C CYS A 91 0.03 -8.39 2.63
N THR A 92 0.15 -9.71 2.68
CA THR A 92 -0.71 -10.59 3.51
C THR A 92 0.01 -11.16 4.74
N ALA A 93 1.34 -11.12 4.78
CA ALA A 93 2.17 -11.53 5.92
C ALA A 93 3.02 -10.36 6.45
N THR A 94 3.35 -10.40 7.74
CA THR A 94 4.30 -9.44 8.32
C THR A 94 5.73 -9.71 7.86
N CYS A 95 6.61 -8.72 7.98
CA CYS A 95 8.01 -8.90 7.62
C CYS A 95 8.71 -9.94 8.51
N ARG A 96 8.24 -10.12 9.75
CA ARG A 96 8.76 -11.10 10.68
C ARG A 96 8.35 -12.53 10.30
N GLU A 97 7.09 -12.72 9.90
CA GLU A 97 6.58 -14.03 9.49
C GLU A 97 7.15 -14.47 8.14
N SER A 98 7.27 -13.54 7.18
CA SER A 98 7.76 -13.86 5.83
C SER A 98 9.28 -13.79 5.67
N GLY A 99 10.00 -13.22 6.65
CA GLY A 99 11.44 -13.00 6.54
C GLY A 99 11.83 -11.91 5.53
N GLY A 100 10.92 -11.00 5.19
CA GLY A 100 11.17 -9.98 4.17
C GLY A 100 9.97 -9.07 3.89
N CYS A 101 10.11 -8.21 2.88
CA CYS A 101 8.98 -7.42 2.39
C CYS A 101 8.21 -8.23 1.35
N SER A 102 6.90 -8.39 1.53
CA SER A 102 6.02 -9.12 0.60
C SER A 102 5.18 -8.18 -0.28
N MET A 103 5.60 -6.94 -0.44
CA MET A 103 4.94 -5.98 -1.33
C MET A 103 5.02 -6.48 -2.76
N GLY A 104 3.90 -6.45 -3.48
CA GLY A 104 3.84 -6.95 -4.85
C GLY A 104 3.65 -8.47 -4.95
N GLY A 105 3.24 -9.13 -3.86
CA GLY A 105 2.86 -10.54 -3.86
C GLY A 105 4.03 -11.52 -3.85
N THR A 106 5.27 -11.04 -3.88
CA THR A 106 6.49 -11.84 -3.75
C THR A 106 7.29 -11.38 -2.55
N THR A 107 7.77 -12.32 -1.73
CA THR A 107 8.63 -12.00 -0.59
C THR A 107 10.05 -11.77 -1.05
N HIS A 108 10.56 -10.56 -0.80
CA HIS A 108 11.95 -10.20 -0.99
C HIS A 108 12.64 -10.11 0.37
N GLN A 109 13.64 -10.97 0.58
CA GLN A 109 14.47 -10.87 1.79
C GLN A 109 15.23 -9.55 1.81
N CYS A 110 15.16 -8.84 2.93
CA CYS A 110 15.88 -7.58 3.09
C CYS A 110 17.14 -7.77 3.93
N GLU A 111 18.17 -6.96 3.65
CA GLU A 111 19.47 -7.04 4.32
C GLU A 111 19.36 -6.91 5.85
N ALA A 112 18.39 -6.13 6.34
CA ALA A 112 18.18 -5.94 7.77
C ALA A 112 17.71 -7.23 8.46
N VAL A 113 16.76 -7.96 7.84
CA VAL A 113 16.28 -9.25 8.38
C VAL A 113 17.40 -10.28 8.37
N GLN A 114 18.14 -10.38 7.27
CA GLN A 114 19.29 -11.31 7.15
C GLN A 114 20.37 -11.00 8.20
N CYS A 115 20.70 -9.72 8.39
CA CYS A 115 21.68 -9.29 9.39
C CYS A 115 21.24 -9.64 10.82
N VAL A 116 19.99 -9.35 11.17
CA VAL A 116 19.43 -9.66 12.49
C VAL A 116 19.44 -11.16 12.75
N ALA A 117 19.03 -11.98 11.77
CA ALA A 117 19.06 -13.43 11.88
C ALA A 117 20.48 -13.97 12.07
N ALA A 118 21.44 -13.49 11.27
CA ALA A 118 22.84 -13.92 11.36
C ALA A 118 23.51 -13.57 12.71
N LYS A 119 23.07 -12.49 13.35
CA LYS A 119 23.57 -12.08 14.67
C LYS A 119 22.80 -12.69 15.86
N GLY A 120 21.74 -13.45 15.59
CA GLY A 120 20.86 -13.98 16.63
C GLY A 120 20.10 -12.89 17.39
N TYR A 121 19.90 -11.73 16.76
CA TYR A 121 19.19 -10.61 17.37
C TYR A 121 17.68 -10.73 17.20
N GLU A 122 16.92 -10.09 18.08
CA GLU A 122 15.47 -9.94 17.87
C GLU A 122 15.14 -8.88 16.81
N GLY A 123 16.00 -7.87 16.73
CA GLY A 123 15.89 -6.76 15.80
C GLY A 123 17.09 -5.81 15.87
N CYS A 124 17.09 -4.83 14.97
CA CYS A 124 18.19 -3.90 14.80
C CYS A 124 18.46 -3.05 16.04
N TRP A 125 17.47 -2.88 16.92
CA TRP A 125 17.61 -2.12 18.17
C TRP A 125 18.59 -2.74 19.17
N GLU A 126 18.94 -4.03 19.03
CA GLU A 126 19.96 -4.69 19.84
C GLU A 126 21.38 -4.40 19.36
N CYS A 127 21.53 -3.89 18.13
CA CYS A 127 22.83 -3.58 17.55
C CYS A 127 23.28 -2.17 17.99
N ALA A 128 24.45 -2.08 18.63
CA ALA A 128 25.04 -0.80 19.04
C ALA A 128 25.24 0.19 17.86
N ASP A 129 25.61 -0.33 16.68
CA ASP A 129 25.83 0.48 15.46
C ASP A 129 24.55 0.82 14.69
N SER A 130 23.37 0.48 15.22
CA SER A 130 22.10 0.61 14.50
C SER A 130 21.83 2.05 14.03
N SER A 131 22.18 3.06 14.83
CA SER A 131 22.01 4.49 14.53
C SER A 131 22.69 4.93 13.22
N GLY A 132 23.87 4.38 12.92
CA GLY A 132 24.66 4.67 11.71
C GLY A 132 24.54 3.62 10.60
N CYS A 133 23.74 2.57 10.80
CA CYS A 133 23.74 1.41 9.91
C CYS A 133 23.21 1.73 8.50
N ALA A 134 24.04 1.50 7.48
CA ALA A 134 23.69 1.71 6.08
C ALA A 134 22.47 0.90 5.61
N LYS A 135 22.25 -0.29 6.19
CA LYS A 135 21.10 -1.18 5.87
C LYS A 135 19.75 -0.58 6.27
N LEU A 136 19.75 0.46 7.11
CA LEU A 136 18.56 1.16 7.59
C LEU A 136 18.35 2.52 6.89
N LEU A 137 19.19 2.90 5.91
CA LEU A 137 19.10 4.20 5.23
C LEU A 137 17.73 4.43 4.56
N PHE A 138 17.20 3.42 3.84
CA PHE A 138 15.86 3.51 3.25
C PHE A 138 14.79 3.80 4.32
N VAL A 139 14.91 3.12 5.46
CA VAL A 139 13.96 3.24 6.56
C VAL A 139 14.01 4.69 7.07
N ARG A 140 15.20 5.22 7.38
CA ARG A 140 15.36 6.61 7.86
C ARG A 140 14.87 7.64 6.86
N LYS A 141 15.13 7.44 5.56
CA LYS A 141 14.69 8.37 4.51
C LYS A 141 13.17 8.40 4.36
N SER A 142 12.51 7.25 4.42
CA SER A 142 11.08 7.11 4.13
C SER A 142 10.19 7.32 5.37
N TYR A 143 10.67 6.89 6.54
CA TYR A 143 9.93 6.89 7.79
C TYR A 143 10.42 7.93 8.78
N GLY A 144 11.62 8.48 8.62
CA GLY A 144 12.17 9.55 9.46
C GLY A 144 12.51 9.09 10.88
N GLU A 145 12.39 10.02 11.83
CA GLU A 145 12.75 9.85 13.24
C GLU A 145 11.89 8.84 14.01
N SER A 146 10.79 8.34 13.43
CA SER A 146 9.92 7.35 14.09
C SER A 146 10.67 6.05 14.42
N ILE A 147 11.74 5.73 13.68
CA ILE A 147 12.55 4.52 13.90
C ILE A 147 13.33 4.60 15.19
N GLU A 148 14.00 5.74 15.46
CA GLU A 148 14.83 5.87 16.66
C GLU A 148 13.96 5.87 17.92
N ASN A 149 12.78 6.49 17.84
CA ASN A 149 11.75 6.39 18.87
C ASN A 149 11.25 4.95 19.05
N THR A 150 11.04 4.21 17.96
CA THR A 150 10.67 2.79 18.03
C THR A 150 11.76 1.97 18.70
N PHE A 151 13.03 2.15 18.32
CA PHE A 151 14.16 1.46 18.94
C PHE A 151 14.31 1.78 20.42
N LYS A 152 14.06 3.03 20.82
CA LYS A 152 14.04 3.41 22.25
C LYS A 152 12.98 2.62 23.00
N VAL A 153 11.73 2.64 22.53
CA VAL A 153 10.62 1.92 23.18
C VAL A 153 10.89 0.42 23.23
N LEU A 154 11.39 -0.17 22.14
CA LEU A 154 11.68 -1.61 22.07
C LEU A 154 12.80 -2.03 23.03
N ARG A 155 13.85 -1.22 23.19
CA ARG A 155 14.93 -1.49 24.17
C ARG A 155 14.46 -1.36 25.61
N GLU A 156 13.68 -0.33 25.92
CA GLU A 156 13.32 0.02 27.29
C GLU A 156 12.11 -0.78 27.79
N ASN A 157 11.12 -1.06 26.92
CA ASN A 157 9.81 -1.53 27.32
C ASN A 157 9.29 -2.73 26.48
N GLY A 158 10.04 -3.17 25.46
CA GLY A 158 9.64 -4.27 24.58
C GLY A 158 8.51 -3.93 23.59
N ALA A 159 8.12 -4.94 22.78
CA ALA A 159 7.13 -4.78 21.72
C ALA A 159 5.70 -4.50 22.23
N ASP A 160 5.37 -4.98 23.42
CA ASP A 160 4.02 -4.81 23.99
C ASP A 160 3.70 -3.35 24.29
N ALA A 161 4.71 -2.55 24.66
CA ALA A 161 4.58 -1.13 24.92
C ALA A 161 4.48 -0.26 23.65
N LEU A 162 4.84 -0.79 22.48
CA LEU A 162 4.79 -0.04 21.23
C LEU A 162 3.33 0.20 20.79
N LYS A 163 3.02 1.47 20.51
CA LYS A 163 1.71 1.91 20.03
C LYS A 163 1.76 2.15 18.51
N PRO A 164 0.66 1.90 17.78
CA PRO A 164 0.58 2.27 16.37
C PRO A 164 0.77 3.77 16.16
N TYR A 165 1.40 4.13 15.05
CA TYR A 165 1.57 5.51 14.61
C TYR A 165 0.37 6.05 13.82
N GLY A 166 -0.50 5.17 13.33
CA GLY A 166 -1.70 5.56 12.58
C GLY A 166 -1.34 6.30 11.29
N ASP A 167 -1.84 7.53 11.15
CA ASP A 167 -1.62 8.41 10.01
C ASP A 167 -0.30 9.22 10.10
N ARG A 168 0.56 8.95 11.08
CA ARG A 168 1.86 9.64 11.26
C ARG A 168 3.06 8.72 11.02
N TYR A 169 2.84 7.58 10.39
CA TYR A 169 3.84 6.52 10.25
C TYR A 169 4.97 6.89 9.29
N TYR A 170 4.62 7.40 8.10
CA TYR A 170 5.59 7.85 7.11
C TYR A 170 6.02 9.29 7.36
N ALA A 171 7.26 9.64 6.97
CA ALA A 171 7.78 10.99 7.14
C ALA A 171 6.95 12.04 6.40
N TRP A 172 6.44 11.70 5.21
CA TRP A 172 5.60 12.61 4.42
C TRP A 172 4.25 12.86 5.07
N GLN A 173 3.65 11.89 5.76
CA GLN A 173 2.36 12.09 6.42
C GLN A 173 2.47 13.11 7.56
N ARG A 174 3.56 13.03 8.33
CA ARG A 174 3.82 14.00 9.41
C ARG A 174 4.03 15.42 8.89
N LYS A 175 4.61 15.58 7.69
CA LYS A 175 4.77 16.88 7.03
C LYS A 175 3.46 17.45 6.50
N MET A 176 2.48 16.59 6.18
CA MET A 176 1.16 17.04 5.74
C MET A 176 0.26 17.44 6.91
N ASN A 177 0.45 16.82 8.08
CA ASN A 177 -0.40 16.98 9.25
C ASN A 177 0.17 17.93 10.33
N GLY A 178 1.33 18.55 10.08
CA GLY A 178 1.99 19.49 10.99
C GLY A 178 2.08 20.87 10.37
#